data_AF-R2VCJ0-F1
#
_entry.id   AF-R2VCJ0-F1
#
_cell.length_a   1.000
_cell.length_b   1.000
_cell.length_c   1.000
_cell.angle_alpha   90.00
_cell.angle_beta   90.00
_cell.angle_gamma   90.00
#
_symmetry.space_group_name_H-M   'P 1'
#
loop_
_entity.id
_entity.type
_entity.pdbx_description
1 polymer ?
#
loop_
_entity_poly.entity_id
_entity_poly.type
_entity_poly.pdbx_seq_one_letter_code
_entity_poly.pdbx_strand_id
1 'polypeptide(L)'
;MQRIIKGIILVISFLLVFGGIYYAKFRYFGPGTLPKQKDVHYSNVPTVFIHGYEGNSFSFGPLLRQLERDNIAKREMTIVVQADGKLSVEGKLKNMNDNPTIMVLFSKDVPDEITQSQWIDTVMRYLYEQKITRVNLVSHSMGGVSSLRYLLEYAGDRTPSVERFVAISAPFNDLEIAEDTEDVFAYEMTDGGPTGETPIYQYFDKAMNKLPSNLNVLSVAGDLGDGSASDGSVSTHSAFALRLLFKKHAKSYQELIVKGAGHSSITKSAELKNELIRFIWKKAA
;
A
#
# COMPACT_ATOMS: atom_id res chain seq x y z
N MET A 1 -6.72 38.82 -32.10
CA MET A 1 -6.69 37.38 -32.45
C MET A 1 -5.30 36.75 -32.33
N GLN A 2 -4.26 37.24 -33.02
CA GLN A 2 -2.90 36.67 -32.96
C GLN A 2 -2.25 36.65 -31.56
N ARG A 3 -2.50 37.67 -30.71
CA ARG A 3 -1.99 37.71 -29.32
C ARG A 3 -2.61 36.63 -28.42
N ILE A 4 -3.88 36.31 -28.64
CA ILE A 4 -4.60 35.27 -27.87
C ILE A 4 -4.10 33.88 -28.26
N ILE A 5 -3.90 33.64 -29.56
CA ILE A 5 -3.35 32.38 -30.08
C ILE A 5 -1.93 32.13 -29.55
N LYS A 6 -1.06 33.16 -29.52
CA LYS A 6 0.29 33.04 -28.94
C LYS A 6 0.27 32.73 -27.44
N GLY A 7 -0.69 33.31 -26.69
CA GLY A 7 -0.86 33.01 -25.27
C GLY A 7 -1.29 31.56 -25.00
N ILE A 8 -2.23 31.04 -25.80
CA ILE A 8 -2.70 29.64 -25.69
C ILE A 8 -1.56 28.65 -26.00
N ILE A 9 -0.77 28.89 -27.05
CA ILE A 9 0.37 28.04 -27.41
C ILE A 9 1.42 28.03 -26.28
N LEU A 10 1.67 29.16 -25.63
CA LEU A 10 2.60 29.27 -24.51
C LEU A 10 2.13 28.47 -23.29
N VAL A 11 0.83 28.54 -22.95
CA VAL A 11 0.24 27.76 -21.86
C VAL A 11 0.25 26.26 -22.16
N ILE A 12 -0.09 25.84 -23.37
CA ILE A 12 -0.04 24.42 -23.77
C ILE A 12 1.40 23.91 -23.76
N SER A 13 2.36 24.69 -24.26
CA SER A 13 3.78 24.32 -24.24
C SER A 13 4.29 24.23 -22.80
N PHE A 14 3.87 25.16 -21.93
CA PHE A 14 4.18 25.11 -20.51
C PHE A 14 3.59 23.86 -19.84
N LEU A 15 2.33 23.54 -20.09
CA LEU A 15 1.68 22.32 -19.57
C LEU A 15 2.32 21.03 -20.11
N LEU A 16 2.77 21.01 -21.37
CA LEU A 16 3.46 19.86 -21.96
C LEU A 16 4.88 19.69 -21.41
N VAL A 17 5.62 20.78 -21.21
CA VAL A 17 6.98 20.73 -20.62
C VAL A 17 6.91 20.35 -19.15
N PHE A 18 6.04 20.99 -18.37
CA PHE A 18 5.87 20.64 -16.96
C PHE A 18 5.24 19.26 -16.80
N GLY A 19 4.24 18.92 -17.61
CA GLY A 19 3.65 17.58 -17.66
C GLY A 19 4.65 16.51 -18.06
N GLY A 20 5.53 16.77 -19.02
CA GLY A 20 6.60 15.87 -19.46
C GLY A 20 7.72 15.68 -18.43
N ILE A 21 8.17 16.77 -17.78
CA ILE A 21 9.13 16.71 -16.67
C ILE A 21 8.53 15.98 -15.46
N TYR A 22 7.25 16.21 -15.19
CA TYR A 22 6.49 15.53 -14.16
C TYR A 22 6.42 14.03 -14.48
N TYR A 23 5.94 13.66 -15.65
CA TYR A 23 5.86 12.29 -16.15
C TYR A 23 7.20 11.56 -16.10
N ALA A 24 8.28 12.23 -16.52
CA ALA A 24 9.64 11.71 -16.43
C ALA A 24 10.06 11.44 -14.99
N LYS A 25 9.81 12.35 -14.03
CA LYS A 25 10.10 12.10 -12.60
C LYS A 25 9.29 10.94 -12.01
N PHE A 26 8.10 10.65 -12.53
CA PHE A 26 7.27 9.54 -12.06
C PHE A 26 7.71 8.18 -12.60
N ARG A 27 8.26 8.13 -13.81
CA ARG A 27 8.77 6.90 -14.45
C ARG A 27 10.29 6.71 -14.37
N TYR A 28 11.00 7.65 -13.78
CA TYR A 28 12.44 7.56 -13.61
C TYR A 28 12.80 6.43 -12.63
N PHE A 29 13.61 5.49 -13.11
CA PHE A 29 14.30 4.50 -12.30
C PHE A 29 15.75 4.96 -12.12
N GLY A 30 16.19 5.15 -10.88
CA GLY A 30 17.55 5.60 -10.60
C GLY A 30 18.59 4.63 -11.18
N PRO A 31 19.65 5.10 -11.87
CA PRO A 31 20.74 4.24 -12.32
C PRO A 31 21.53 3.68 -11.12
N GLY A 32 22.36 2.67 -11.36
CA GLY A 32 23.26 2.07 -10.35
C GLY A 32 22.58 1.21 -9.28
N THR A 33 23.31 0.93 -8.20
CA THR A 33 22.83 0.20 -7.00
C THR A 33 22.77 1.13 -5.80
N LEU A 34 22.12 0.70 -4.71
CA LEU A 34 22.13 1.47 -3.46
C LEU A 34 23.46 1.31 -2.71
N PRO A 35 24.05 2.41 -2.20
CA PRO A 35 25.04 2.37 -1.13
C PRO A 35 24.49 1.62 0.08
N LYS A 36 25.13 0.50 0.46
CA LYS A 36 24.64 -0.36 1.55
C LYS A 36 24.93 0.26 2.92
N GLN A 37 23.92 0.31 3.77
CA GLN A 37 24.02 0.74 5.17
C GLN A 37 24.18 -0.43 6.13
N LYS A 38 24.84 -0.20 7.27
CA LYS A 38 25.15 -1.23 8.26
C LYS A 38 23.89 -1.87 8.87
N ASP A 39 22.90 -1.05 9.22
CA ASP A 39 21.73 -1.47 10.01
C ASP A 39 20.52 -1.88 9.14
N VAL A 40 20.69 -1.82 7.82
CA VAL A 40 19.67 -2.21 6.84
C VAL A 40 19.96 -3.62 6.32
N HIS A 41 18.95 -4.47 6.35
CA HIS A 41 18.92 -5.76 5.70
C HIS A 41 18.56 -5.58 4.22
N TYR A 42 19.48 -5.97 3.35
CA TYR A 42 19.35 -5.86 1.91
C TYR A 42 19.09 -7.24 1.30
N SER A 43 18.05 -7.36 0.49
CA SER A 43 17.65 -8.60 -0.16
C SER A 43 17.07 -8.37 -1.55
N ASN A 44 16.82 -9.47 -2.26
CA ASN A 44 16.08 -9.50 -3.50
C ASN A 44 14.56 -9.70 -3.31
N VAL A 45 14.06 -9.75 -2.07
CA VAL A 45 12.62 -9.89 -1.79
C VAL A 45 11.96 -8.53 -2.06
N PRO A 46 11.12 -8.39 -3.12
CA PRO A 46 10.54 -7.11 -3.42
C PRO A 46 9.41 -6.77 -2.43
N THR A 47 9.19 -5.47 -2.25
CA THR A 47 8.04 -4.94 -1.52
C THR A 47 7.06 -4.32 -2.48
N VAL A 48 5.86 -4.89 -2.55
CA VAL A 48 4.76 -4.46 -3.43
C VAL A 48 3.92 -3.41 -2.71
N PHE A 49 3.74 -2.26 -3.33
CA PHE A 49 2.96 -1.14 -2.81
C PHE A 49 1.62 -1.00 -3.56
N ILE A 50 0.50 -1.10 -2.85
CA ILE A 50 -0.87 -1.02 -3.39
C ILE A 50 -1.60 0.19 -2.80
N HIS A 51 -1.98 1.16 -3.63
CA HIS A 51 -2.73 2.34 -3.18
C HIS A 51 -4.22 2.03 -2.90
N GLY A 52 -4.91 2.99 -2.27
CA GLY A 52 -6.36 2.92 -1.97
C GLY A 52 -7.26 3.43 -3.11
N TYR A 53 -8.55 3.62 -2.82
CA TYR A 53 -9.55 4.19 -3.74
C TYR A 53 -9.12 5.57 -4.26
N GLU A 54 -9.30 5.81 -5.56
CA GLU A 54 -8.75 6.95 -6.33
C GLU A 54 -7.24 7.23 -6.18
N GLY A 55 -6.52 6.32 -5.51
CA GLY A 55 -5.10 6.41 -5.35
C GLY A 55 -4.40 6.39 -6.70
N ASN A 56 -3.27 7.05 -6.75
CA ASN A 56 -2.43 7.11 -7.93
C ASN A 56 -0.98 7.16 -7.46
N SER A 57 -0.05 7.43 -8.37
CA SER A 57 1.38 7.47 -8.04
C SER A 57 1.75 8.48 -6.95
N PHE A 58 0.86 9.39 -6.57
CA PHE A 58 1.06 10.36 -5.50
C PHE A 58 0.88 9.76 -4.11
N SER A 59 0.18 8.62 -3.98
CA SER A 59 -0.05 7.96 -2.69
C SER A 59 1.26 7.45 -2.10
N PHE A 60 2.05 6.69 -2.86
CA PHE A 60 3.34 6.14 -2.38
C PHE A 60 4.58 6.73 -3.04
N GLY A 61 4.46 7.43 -4.17
CA GLY A 61 5.62 7.99 -4.89
C GLY A 61 6.57 8.83 -4.02
N PRO A 62 6.08 9.75 -3.17
CA PRO A 62 6.93 10.50 -2.24
C PRO A 62 7.69 9.61 -1.24
N LEU A 63 7.02 8.62 -0.65
CA LEU A 63 7.63 7.66 0.27
C LEU A 63 8.72 6.84 -0.40
N LEU A 64 8.43 6.28 -1.58
CA LEU A 64 9.40 5.47 -2.33
C LEU A 64 10.65 6.29 -2.70
N ARG A 65 10.48 7.57 -3.08
CA ARG A 65 11.62 8.48 -3.31
C ARG A 65 12.40 8.80 -2.05
N GLN A 66 11.76 8.86 -0.89
CA GLN A 66 12.48 9.04 0.38
C GLN A 66 13.28 7.78 0.71
N LEU A 67 12.69 6.59 0.60
CA LEU A 67 13.39 5.31 0.83
C LEU A 67 14.61 5.15 -0.09
N GLU A 68 14.50 5.53 -1.37
CA GLU A 68 15.63 5.46 -2.31
C GLU A 68 16.72 6.48 -1.97
N ARG A 69 16.36 7.73 -1.64
CA ARG A 69 17.31 8.76 -1.20
C ARG A 69 18.02 8.38 0.11
N ASP A 70 17.31 7.73 1.00
CA ASP A 70 17.82 7.25 2.28
C ASP A 70 18.54 5.89 2.12
N ASN A 71 18.77 5.41 0.90
CA ASN A 71 19.41 4.14 0.54
C ASN A 71 18.82 2.89 1.22
N ILE A 72 17.54 2.89 1.55
CA ILE A 72 16.85 1.77 2.19
C ILE A 72 16.36 0.76 1.16
N ALA A 73 15.66 1.25 0.15
CA ALA A 73 14.93 0.45 -0.83
C ALA A 73 14.85 1.20 -2.15
N LYS A 74 14.87 0.46 -3.26
CA LYS A 74 14.95 1.04 -4.61
C LYS A 74 13.73 0.70 -5.43
N ARG A 75 13.10 1.71 -6.03
CA ARG A 75 12.02 1.44 -6.99
C ARG A 75 12.61 0.89 -8.28
N GLU A 76 12.18 -0.31 -8.66
CA GLU A 76 12.69 -1.01 -9.84
C GLU A 76 11.60 -1.39 -10.84
N MET A 77 10.33 -1.38 -10.42
CA MET A 77 9.20 -1.74 -11.27
C MET A 77 7.97 -0.91 -10.92
N THR A 78 7.18 -0.58 -11.94
CA THR A 78 5.81 -0.07 -11.81
C THR A 78 4.90 -0.95 -12.66
N ILE A 79 3.79 -1.41 -12.09
CA ILE A 79 2.79 -2.22 -12.79
C ILE A 79 1.47 -1.46 -12.77
N VAL A 80 0.91 -1.18 -13.94
CA VAL A 80 -0.41 -0.57 -14.08
C VAL A 80 -1.39 -1.65 -14.55
N VAL A 81 -2.39 -1.95 -13.72
CA VAL A 81 -3.50 -2.83 -14.10
C VAL A 81 -4.55 -1.99 -14.83
N GLN A 82 -4.84 -2.36 -16.08
CA GLN A 82 -5.88 -1.74 -16.89
C GLN A 82 -7.27 -2.25 -16.48
N ALA A 83 -8.33 -1.56 -16.90
CA ALA A 83 -9.72 -1.90 -16.55
C ALA A 83 -10.14 -3.32 -17.00
N ASP A 84 -9.48 -3.87 -18.03
CA ASP A 84 -9.68 -5.25 -18.50
C ASP A 84 -8.78 -6.29 -17.79
N GLY A 85 -8.07 -5.87 -16.74
CA GLY A 85 -7.13 -6.70 -15.97
C GLY A 85 -5.75 -6.87 -16.61
N LYS A 86 -5.50 -6.32 -17.82
CA LYS A 86 -4.17 -6.42 -18.45
C LYS A 86 -3.12 -5.61 -17.70
N LEU A 87 -1.90 -6.13 -17.63
CA LEU A 87 -0.78 -5.48 -16.98
C LEU A 87 0.05 -4.67 -17.99
N SER A 88 0.27 -3.40 -17.71
CA SER A 88 1.33 -2.60 -18.31
C SER A 88 2.49 -2.50 -17.33
N VAL A 89 3.64 -3.05 -17.70
CA VAL A 89 4.79 -3.17 -16.80
C VAL A 89 5.93 -2.28 -17.29
N GLU A 90 6.47 -1.49 -16.37
CA GLU A 90 7.63 -0.63 -16.59
C GLU A 90 8.74 -0.98 -15.60
N GLY A 91 9.98 -1.00 -16.09
CA GLY A 91 11.14 -1.43 -15.30
C GLY A 91 11.28 -2.94 -15.23
N LYS A 92 12.24 -3.40 -14.42
CA LYS A 92 12.51 -4.82 -14.18
C LYS A 92 13.27 -4.98 -12.88
N LEU A 93 13.01 -6.07 -12.16
CA LEU A 93 13.77 -6.43 -10.96
C LEU A 93 15.18 -6.86 -11.37
N LYS A 94 16.20 -6.21 -10.80
CA LYS A 94 17.61 -6.37 -11.22
C LYS A 94 18.39 -7.36 -10.36
N ASN A 95 17.80 -7.88 -9.29
CA ASN A 95 18.42 -8.83 -8.36
C ASN A 95 19.75 -8.33 -7.74
N MET A 96 19.87 -7.01 -7.52
CA MET A 96 21.08 -6.35 -6.97
C MET A 96 21.11 -6.27 -5.44
N ASN A 97 20.23 -7.01 -4.76
CA ASN A 97 19.96 -6.92 -3.33
C ASN A 97 19.65 -5.49 -2.87
N ASP A 98 18.91 -4.70 -3.67
CA ASP A 98 18.62 -3.29 -3.38
C ASP A 98 17.28 -3.08 -2.66
N ASN A 99 16.71 -4.13 -2.05
CA ASN A 99 15.36 -4.10 -1.48
C ASN A 99 14.36 -3.55 -2.52
N PRO A 100 14.16 -4.25 -3.65
CA PRO A 100 13.39 -3.70 -4.75
C PRO A 100 11.95 -3.37 -4.32
N THR A 101 11.44 -2.22 -4.73
CA THR A 101 10.03 -1.86 -4.53
C THR A 101 9.28 -1.87 -5.85
N ILE A 102 8.06 -2.39 -5.82
CA ILE A 102 7.14 -2.47 -6.95
C ILE A 102 5.96 -1.57 -6.64
N MET A 103 5.70 -0.58 -7.48
CA MET A 103 4.52 0.28 -7.34
C MET A 103 3.41 -0.27 -8.23
N VAL A 104 2.29 -0.70 -7.64
CA VAL A 104 1.11 -1.12 -8.41
C VAL A 104 0.14 0.04 -8.49
N LEU A 105 -0.35 0.32 -9.69
CA LEU A 105 -1.36 1.33 -9.97
C LEU A 105 -2.56 0.66 -10.63
N PHE A 106 -3.76 1.11 -10.29
CA PHE A 106 -4.99 0.71 -10.95
C PHE A 106 -5.46 1.82 -11.90
N SER A 107 -5.98 1.47 -13.07
CA SER A 107 -6.53 2.47 -14.01
C SER A 107 -7.71 3.22 -13.40
N LYS A 108 -7.98 4.41 -13.95
CA LYS A 108 -8.71 5.53 -13.31
C LYS A 108 -10.13 5.24 -12.80
N ASP A 109 -10.75 4.15 -13.23
CA ASP A 109 -12.03 3.66 -12.70
C ASP A 109 -11.72 2.61 -11.62
N VAL A 110 -11.28 3.09 -10.44
CA VAL A 110 -10.86 2.19 -9.36
C VAL A 110 -12.03 1.28 -9.00
N PRO A 111 -11.89 -0.04 -9.18
CA PRO A 111 -13.03 -0.91 -9.03
C PRO A 111 -13.25 -1.17 -7.54
N ASP A 112 -14.39 -1.77 -7.22
CA ASP A 112 -14.69 -2.23 -5.87
C ASP A 112 -13.57 -3.13 -5.32
N GLU A 113 -13.55 -3.29 -4.00
CA GLU A 113 -12.53 -4.06 -3.30
C GLU A 113 -12.37 -5.51 -3.81
N ILE A 114 -13.44 -6.14 -4.28
CA ILE A 114 -13.39 -7.53 -4.76
C ILE A 114 -12.63 -7.58 -6.07
N THR A 115 -12.99 -6.72 -7.03
CA THR A 115 -12.27 -6.61 -8.30
C THR A 115 -10.81 -6.21 -8.08
N GLN A 116 -10.53 -5.28 -7.14
CA GLN A 116 -9.16 -4.90 -6.82
C GLN A 116 -8.36 -6.08 -6.25
N SER A 117 -8.97 -6.96 -5.46
CA SER A 117 -8.31 -8.18 -4.96
C SER A 117 -7.95 -9.17 -6.07
N GLN A 118 -8.79 -9.30 -7.11
CA GLN A 118 -8.52 -10.12 -8.30
C GLN A 118 -7.40 -9.52 -9.16
N TRP A 119 -7.32 -8.19 -9.23
CA TRP A 119 -6.22 -7.50 -9.89
C TRP A 119 -4.90 -7.67 -9.14
N ILE A 120 -4.92 -7.67 -7.81
CA ILE A 120 -3.75 -8.02 -6.99
C ILE A 120 -3.33 -9.47 -7.28
N ASP A 121 -4.26 -10.42 -7.41
CA ASP A 121 -3.94 -11.80 -7.82
C ASP A 121 -3.24 -11.84 -9.18
N THR A 122 -3.77 -11.12 -10.18
CA THR A 122 -3.15 -11.00 -11.52
C THR A 122 -1.71 -10.50 -11.43
N VAL A 123 -1.46 -9.45 -10.63
CA VAL A 123 -0.11 -8.92 -10.40
C VAL A 123 0.79 -9.97 -9.73
N MET A 124 0.30 -10.65 -8.70
CA MET A 124 1.08 -11.64 -7.96
C MET A 124 1.42 -12.86 -8.83
N ARG A 125 0.50 -13.35 -9.65
CA ARG A 125 0.78 -14.42 -10.63
C ARG A 125 1.83 -13.99 -11.65
N TYR A 126 1.75 -12.76 -12.16
CA TYR A 126 2.80 -12.22 -13.02
C TYR A 126 4.17 -12.23 -12.34
N LEU A 127 4.26 -11.77 -11.08
CA LEU A 127 5.52 -11.81 -10.32
C LEU A 127 6.03 -13.24 -10.13
N TYR A 128 5.14 -14.20 -9.87
CA TYR A 128 5.49 -15.61 -9.77
C TYR A 128 6.07 -16.17 -11.09
N GLU A 129 5.49 -15.80 -12.24
CA GLU A 129 6.01 -16.14 -13.57
C GLU A 129 7.40 -15.53 -13.80
N GLN A 130 7.66 -14.33 -13.27
CA GLN A 130 8.98 -13.70 -13.23
C GLN A 130 9.96 -14.33 -12.22
N LYS A 131 9.62 -15.51 -11.67
CA LYS A 131 10.41 -16.28 -10.69
C LYS A 131 10.59 -15.60 -9.34
N ILE A 132 9.70 -14.66 -9.01
CA ILE A 132 9.62 -14.11 -7.66
C ILE A 132 8.82 -15.07 -6.79
N THR A 133 9.45 -15.63 -5.76
CA THR A 133 8.83 -16.63 -4.90
C THR A 133 8.41 -16.08 -3.54
N ARG A 134 8.87 -14.88 -3.19
CA ARG A 134 8.58 -14.20 -1.91
C ARG A 134 8.42 -12.71 -2.14
N VAL A 135 7.51 -12.07 -1.41
CA VAL A 135 7.30 -10.61 -1.42
C VAL A 135 6.94 -10.10 -0.02
N ASN A 136 7.07 -8.80 0.18
CA ASN A 136 6.35 -8.06 1.22
C ASN A 136 5.23 -7.26 0.56
N LEU A 137 4.16 -6.95 1.30
CA LEU A 137 3.01 -6.19 0.83
C LEU A 137 2.77 -5.00 1.74
N VAL A 138 2.69 -3.79 1.16
CA VAL A 138 2.34 -2.55 1.85
C VAL A 138 1.18 -1.93 1.12
N SER A 139 0.09 -1.64 1.82
CA SER A 139 -1.10 -1.12 1.18
C SER A 139 -1.83 -0.10 2.03
N HIS A 140 -2.57 0.78 1.36
CA HIS A 140 -3.24 1.92 1.97
C HIS A 140 -4.76 1.88 1.75
N SER A 141 -5.54 2.21 2.79
CA SER A 141 -6.99 2.35 2.71
C SER A 141 -7.64 1.10 2.12
N MET A 142 -8.51 1.24 1.12
CA MET A 142 -9.12 0.12 0.39
C MET A 142 -8.09 -0.91 -0.12
N GLY A 143 -6.88 -0.47 -0.51
CA GLY A 143 -5.81 -1.37 -0.91
C GLY A 143 -5.42 -2.36 0.19
N GLY A 144 -5.54 -1.97 1.46
CA GLY A 144 -5.38 -2.84 2.64
C GLY A 144 -6.43 -3.94 2.71
N VAL A 145 -7.68 -3.57 2.50
CA VAL A 145 -8.83 -4.48 2.50
C VAL A 145 -8.71 -5.48 1.34
N SER A 146 -8.49 -4.98 0.11
CA SER A 146 -8.29 -5.80 -1.09
C SER A 146 -7.07 -6.72 -0.98
N SER A 147 -5.99 -6.24 -0.36
CA SER A 147 -4.79 -7.04 -0.12
C SER A 147 -5.06 -8.20 0.84
N LEU A 148 -5.82 -7.95 1.92
CA LEU A 148 -6.20 -9.01 2.84
C LEU A 148 -7.15 -10.00 2.18
N ARG A 149 -8.14 -9.54 1.42
CA ARG A 149 -8.99 -10.45 0.63
C ARG A 149 -8.16 -11.29 -0.33
N TYR A 150 -7.18 -10.70 -1.02
CA TYR A 150 -6.25 -11.45 -1.86
C TYR A 150 -5.55 -12.59 -1.12
N LEU A 151 -5.01 -12.30 0.07
CA LEU A 151 -4.33 -13.29 0.91
C LEU A 151 -5.26 -14.45 1.32
N LEU A 152 -6.55 -14.19 1.48
CA LEU A 152 -7.54 -15.15 1.96
C LEU A 152 -8.21 -15.96 0.84
N GLU A 153 -8.36 -15.39 -0.35
CA GLU A 153 -9.08 -16.01 -1.47
C GLU A 153 -8.17 -16.57 -2.57
N TYR A 154 -7.08 -15.88 -2.91
CA TYR A 154 -6.34 -16.14 -4.15
C TYR A 154 -4.88 -16.56 -3.95
N ALA A 155 -4.25 -16.17 -2.84
CA ALA A 155 -2.87 -16.56 -2.54
C ALA A 155 -2.72 -18.09 -2.44
N GLY A 156 -1.68 -18.63 -3.08
CA GLY A 156 -1.40 -20.06 -3.12
C GLY A 156 -0.16 -20.41 -3.96
N ASP A 157 -0.08 -21.66 -4.44
CA ASP A 157 1.12 -22.25 -5.06
C ASP A 157 1.61 -21.58 -6.36
N ARG A 158 0.77 -20.71 -6.97
CA ARG A 158 1.10 -19.98 -8.20
C ARG A 158 1.26 -18.48 -7.97
N THR A 159 1.53 -18.09 -6.73
CA THR A 159 1.80 -16.71 -6.32
C THR A 159 3.00 -16.70 -5.38
N PRO A 160 3.75 -15.58 -5.28
CA PRO A 160 4.82 -15.46 -4.31
C PRO A 160 4.25 -15.53 -2.88
N SER A 161 4.97 -16.15 -1.95
CA SER A 161 4.60 -16.12 -0.54
C SER A 161 4.78 -14.71 0.02
N VAL A 162 3.78 -14.20 0.75
CA VAL A 162 3.86 -12.90 1.42
C VAL A 162 4.47 -13.09 2.81
N GLU A 163 5.64 -12.51 3.06
CA GLU A 163 6.33 -12.61 4.37
C GLU A 163 5.82 -11.59 5.39
N ARG A 164 5.53 -10.38 4.90
CA ARG A 164 5.11 -9.24 5.70
C ARG A 164 3.97 -8.52 5.00
N PHE A 165 2.94 -8.19 5.76
CA PHE A 165 1.80 -7.40 5.30
C PHE A 165 1.66 -6.16 6.18
N VAL A 166 1.64 -4.99 5.56
CA VAL A 166 1.40 -3.71 6.23
C VAL A 166 0.10 -3.10 5.68
N ALA A 167 -0.89 -2.96 6.54
CA ALA A 167 -2.18 -2.33 6.23
C ALA A 167 -2.22 -0.93 6.85
N ILE A 168 -2.20 0.11 6.03
CA ILE A 168 -2.18 1.51 6.46
C ILE A 168 -3.57 2.11 6.28
N SER A 169 -4.20 2.53 7.38
CA SER A 169 -5.54 3.11 7.41
C SER A 169 -6.60 2.25 6.69
N ALA A 170 -6.52 0.93 6.83
CA ALA A 170 -7.43 0.01 6.16
C ALA A 170 -8.75 -0.14 6.94
N PRO A 171 -9.92 0.20 6.35
CA PRO A 171 -11.21 0.18 7.05
C PRO A 171 -11.77 -1.23 7.19
N PHE A 172 -11.30 -1.99 8.18
CA PHE A 172 -11.68 -3.40 8.33
C PHE A 172 -13.04 -3.61 9.02
N ASN A 173 -13.66 -2.58 9.59
CA ASN A 173 -14.96 -2.67 10.27
C ASN A 173 -15.84 -1.42 10.00
N ASP A 174 -15.73 -0.85 8.80
CA ASP A 174 -16.63 0.21 8.34
C ASP A 174 -17.91 -0.38 7.74
N LEU A 175 -18.92 0.46 7.51
CA LEU A 175 -20.15 0.03 6.84
C LEU A 175 -19.92 -0.23 5.36
N GLU A 176 -19.21 0.70 4.71
CA GLU A 176 -18.79 0.63 3.32
C GLU A 176 -17.30 0.96 3.20
N ILE A 177 -16.65 0.46 2.15
CA ILE A 177 -15.22 0.70 1.91
C ILE A 177 -15.07 1.96 1.06
N ALA A 178 -14.24 2.89 1.53
CA ALA A 178 -13.95 4.15 0.84
C ALA A 178 -15.17 5.08 0.68
N GLU A 179 -16.13 4.98 1.59
CA GLU A 179 -17.20 5.97 1.74
C GLU A 179 -16.66 7.23 2.43
N ASP A 180 -17.07 8.41 1.96
CA ASP A 180 -16.74 9.71 2.57
C ASP A 180 -17.99 10.25 3.24
N THR A 181 -18.06 10.13 4.57
CA THR A 181 -19.19 10.54 5.41
C THR A 181 -18.84 11.74 6.27
N GLU A 182 -19.83 12.56 6.65
CA GLU A 182 -19.60 13.73 7.52
C GLU A 182 -19.02 13.33 8.89
N ASP A 183 -19.52 12.22 9.45
CA ASP A 183 -19.01 11.62 10.68
C ASP A 183 -18.27 10.32 10.34
N VAL A 184 -17.09 10.12 10.92
CA VAL A 184 -16.34 8.86 10.77
C VAL A 184 -17.01 7.77 11.60
N PHE A 185 -17.60 6.78 10.93
CA PHE A 185 -18.20 5.63 11.59
C PHE A 185 -17.16 4.83 12.38
N ALA A 186 -17.53 4.41 13.59
CA ALA A 186 -16.68 3.53 14.40
C ALA A 186 -17.51 2.68 15.36
N TYR A 187 -17.34 1.36 15.28
CA TYR A 187 -17.52 0.52 16.46
C TYR A 187 -16.25 0.56 17.29
N GLU A 188 -16.40 0.83 18.59
CA GLU A 188 -15.27 0.92 19.51
C GLU A 188 -14.51 -0.40 19.56
N MET A 189 -13.20 -0.33 19.44
CA MET A 189 -12.31 -1.48 19.58
C MET A 189 -11.89 -1.66 21.05
N THR A 190 -12.33 -2.75 21.68
CA THR A 190 -12.00 -3.11 23.06
C THR A 190 -10.96 -4.22 23.11
N ASP A 191 -10.54 -4.61 24.33
CA ASP A 191 -9.69 -5.79 24.53
C ASP A 191 -10.36 -7.10 24.07
N GLY A 192 -11.69 -7.14 24.08
CA GLY A 192 -12.51 -8.28 23.63
C GLY A 192 -12.82 -8.30 22.13
N GLY A 193 -12.40 -7.28 21.37
CA GLY A 193 -12.80 -7.09 19.98
C GLY A 193 -13.68 -5.85 19.80
N PRO A 194 -14.18 -5.60 18.58
CA PRO A 194 -15.03 -4.45 18.32
C PRO A 194 -16.41 -4.64 18.99
N THR A 195 -17.03 -3.55 19.47
CA THR A 195 -18.36 -3.60 20.11
C THR A 195 -19.49 -3.96 19.15
N GLY A 196 -19.23 -3.88 17.85
CA GLY A 196 -20.12 -4.32 16.78
C GLY A 196 -19.32 -4.75 15.56
N GLU A 197 -19.92 -5.61 14.74
CA GLU A 197 -19.28 -6.20 13.58
C GLU A 197 -20.07 -5.83 12.32
N THR A 198 -19.41 -5.15 11.39
CA THR A 198 -19.98 -4.85 10.07
C THR A 198 -19.85 -6.05 9.14
N PRO A 199 -20.55 -6.07 7.98
CA PRO A 199 -20.39 -7.14 6.99
C PRO A 199 -18.93 -7.32 6.53
N ILE A 200 -18.13 -6.25 6.48
CA ILE A 200 -16.70 -6.30 6.14
C ILE A 200 -15.94 -7.13 7.18
N TYR A 201 -16.13 -6.83 8.47
CA TYR A 201 -15.50 -7.58 9.55
C TYR A 201 -15.92 -9.04 9.54
N GLN A 202 -17.22 -9.31 9.45
CA GLN A 202 -17.77 -10.66 9.46
C GLN A 202 -17.26 -11.50 8.29
N TYR A 203 -17.00 -10.89 7.14
CA TYR A 203 -16.34 -11.56 6.02
C TYR A 203 -14.93 -12.02 6.42
N PHE A 204 -14.11 -11.12 6.98
CA PHE A 204 -12.74 -11.45 7.37
C PHE A 204 -12.67 -12.46 8.51
N ASP A 205 -13.52 -12.36 9.52
CA ASP A 205 -13.59 -13.34 10.61
C ASP A 205 -13.82 -14.77 10.08
N LYS A 206 -14.81 -14.93 9.18
CA LYS A 206 -15.10 -16.23 8.55
C LYS A 206 -13.96 -16.75 7.68
N ALA A 207 -13.21 -15.86 7.03
CA ALA A 207 -12.17 -16.22 6.08
C ALA A 207 -10.79 -16.44 6.71
N MET A 208 -10.53 -15.93 7.93
CA MET A 208 -9.18 -15.82 8.51
C MET A 208 -8.42 -17.15 8.66
N ASN A 209 -9.12 -18.29 8.71
CA ASN A 209 -8.49 -19.61 8.69
C ASN A 209 -7.63 -19.88 7.44
N LYS A 210 -7.82 -19.12 6.36
CA LYS A 210 -7.04 -19.23 5.12
C LYS A 210 -5.80 -18.34 5.12
N LEU A 211 -5.59 -17.50 6.14
CA LEU A 211 -4.46 -16.60 6.20
C LEU A 211 -3.13 -17.38 6.22
N PRO A 212 -2.12 -16.98 5.44
CA PRO A 212 -0.81 -17.62 5.50
C PRO A 212 -0.21 -17.57 6.92
N SER A 213 0.02 -18.73 7.54
CA SER A 213 0.38 -18.83 8.96
C SER A 213 1.74 -18.22 9.33
N ASN A 214 2.63 -18.04 8.36
CA ASN A 214 3.96 -17.43 8.56
C ASN A 214 3.97 -15.90 8.36
N LEU A 215 2.81 -15.28 8.11
CA LEU A 215 2.69 -13.86 7.82
C LEU A 215 2.98 -13.01 9.06
N ASN A 216 3.79 -11.97 8.90
CA ASN A 216 3.96 -10.92 9.92
C ASN A 216 3.12 -9.72 9.51
N VAL A 217 2.28 -9.23 10.42
CA VAL A 217 1.31 -8.18 10.12
C VAL A 217 1.61 -6.92 10.93
N LEU A 218 1.57 -5.77 10.26
CA LEU A 218 1.57 -4.45 10.88
C LEU A 218 0.32 -3.71 10.43
N SER A 219 -0.59 -3.42 11.37
CA SER A 219 -1.67 -2.47 11.13
C SER A 219 -1.20 -1.07 11.50
N VAL A 220 -1.49 -0.09 10.67
CA VAL A 220 -1.18 1.32 10.94
C VAL A 220 -2.47 2.12 10.85
N ALA A 221 -2.71 3.01 11.80
CA ALA A 221 -3.81 3.97 11.78
C ALA A 221 -3.26 5.40 11.86
N GLY A 222 -3.95 6.35 11.23
CA GLY A 222 -3.72 7.77 11.47
C GLY A 222 -4.65 8.29 12.56
N ASP A 223 -4.20 9.32 13.25
CA ASP A 223 -5.01 10.07 14.22
C ASP A 223 -4.73 11.56 14.03
N LEU A 224 -5.73 12.36 13.71
CA LEU A 224 -5.63 13.82 13.56
C LEU A 224 -5.29 14.52 14.89
N GLY A 225 -5.57 13.88 16.03
CA GLY A 225 -5.35 14.47 17.36
C GLY A 225 -6.39 15.52 17.74
N ASP A 226 -7.54 15.54 17.07
CA ASP A 226 -8.68 16.44 17.32
C ASP A 226 -9.74 15.82 18.25
N GLY A 227 -9.47 14.62 18.79
CA GLY A 227 -10.38 13.88 19.66
C GLY A 227 -11.27 12.88 18.92
N SER A 228 -11.26 12.84 17.58
CA SER A 228 -12.04 11.88 16.79
C SER A 228 -11.48 10.45 16.81
N ALA A 229 -10.23 10.26 17.25
CA ALA A 229 -9.48 9.00 17.14
C ALA A 229 -9.54 8.42 15.71
N SER A 230 -9.39 9.29 14.71
CA SER A 230 -9.50 8.97 13.29
C SER A 230 -8.49 9.76 12.46
N ASP A 231 -8.26 9.31 11.23
CA ASP A 231 -7.48 10.06 10.24
C ASP A 231 -8.36 11.00 9.38
N GLY A 232 -9.60 11.25 9.80
CA GLY A 232 -10.59 12.04 9.08
C GLY A 232 -11.39 11.25 8.03
N SER A 233 -11.05 9.98 7.79
CA SER A 233 -11.86 9.08 6.95
C SER A 233 -12.06 7.71 7.58
N VAL A 234 -11.04 7.19 8.25
CA VAL A 234 -11.07 5.87 8.90
C VAL A 234 -10.74 6.03 10.38
N SER A 235 -11.58 5.44 11.23
CA SER A 235 -11.34 5.39 12.66
C SER A 235 -10.17 4.45 12.99
N THR A 236 -9.36 4.82 13.98
CA THR A 236 -8.35 3.93 14.56
C THR A 236 -8.95 2.60 15.04
N HIS A 237 -10.21 2.62 15.51
CA HIS A 237 -10.93 1.41 15.91
C HIS A 237 -11.18 0.46 14.75
N SER A 238 -11.59 0.99 13.59
CA SER A 238 -11.79 0.19 12.37
C SER A 238 -10.47 -0.36 11.82
N ALA A 239 -9.43 0.47 11.78
CA ALA A 239 -8.09 0.08 11.32
C ALA A 239 -7.48 -1.08 12.14
N PHE A 240 -7.86 -1.19 13.42
CA PHE A 240 -7.38 -2.24 14.33
C PHE A 240 -8.44 -3.30 14.66
N ALA A 241 -9.60 -3.28 14.02
CA ALA A 241 -10.71 -4.18 14.36
C ALA A 241 -10.30 -5.67 14.30
N LEU A 242 -9.43 -6.05 13.35
CA LEU A 242 -8.96 -7.42 13.18
C LEU A 242 -7.83 -7.84 14.13
N ARG A 243 -7.45 -7.02 15.14
CA ARG A 243 -6.36 -7.30 16.09
C ARG A 243 -6.37 -8.73 16.62
N LEU A 244 -7.51 -9.18 17.14
CA LEU A 244 -7.63 -10.50 17.76
C LEU A 244 -7.51 -11.63 16.72
N LEU A 245 -8.06 -11.41 15.52
CA LEU A 245 -7.98 -12.34 14.40
C LEU A 245 -6.54 -12.49 13.90
N PHE A 246 -5.83 -11.38 13.71
CA PHE A 246 -4.41 -11.44 13.34
C PHE A 246 -3.54 -12.07 14.43
N LYS A 247 -3.75 -11.75 15.71
CA LYS A 247 -3.03 -12.40 16.81
C LYS A 247 -3.25 -13.92 16.86
N LYS A 248 -4.41 -14.40 16.42
CA LYS A 248 -4.75 -15.82 16.39
C LYS A 248 -4.19 -16.55 15.16
N HIS A 249 -4.16 -15.91 13.99
CA HIS A 249 -3.89 -16.57 12.72
C HIS A 249 -2.53 -16.24 12.08
N ALA A 250 -1.95 -15.07 12.38
CA ALA A 250 -0.67 -14.63 11.84
C ALA A 250 0.50 -15.03 12.76
N LYS A 251 1.72 -15.06 12.22
CA LYS A 251 2.94 -15.33 12.99
C LYS A 251 3.25 -14.24 14.00
N SER A 252 3.03 -12.99 13.61
CA SER A 252 3.15 -11.83 14.50
C SER A 252 2.21 -10.73 14.06
N TYR A 253 1.78 -9.91 15.04
CA TYR A 253 0.91 -8.77 14.82
C TYR A 253 1.41 -7.57 15.63
N GLN A 254 1.54 -6.43 14.97
CA GLN A 254 1.97 -5.16 15.54
C GLN A 254 1.02 -4.04 15.08
N GLU A 255 0.94 -2.99 15.88
CA GLU A 255 0.12 -1.81 15.60
C GLU A 255 0.97 -0.55 15.70
N LEU A 256 0.65 0.45 14.88
CA LEU A 256 1.19 1.80 14.97
C LEU A 256 0.06 2.82 14.81
N ILE A 257 -0.03 3.80 15.71
CA ILE A 257 -0.82 5.01 15.51
C ILE A 257 0.14 6.13 15.10
N VAL A 258 -0.09 6.72 13.93
CA VAL A 258 0.64 7.89 13.45
C VAL A 258 -0.11 9.14 13.87
N LYS A 259 0.47 9.90 14.80
CA LYS A 259 -0.17 11.10 15.35
C LYS A 259 -0.07 12.30 14.40
N GLY A 260 -1.13 13.11 14.36
CA GLY A 260 -1.25 14.29 13.51
C GLY A 260 -1.30 13.97 12.01
N ALA A 261 -1.73 12.76 11.63
CA ALA A 261 -1.76 12.32 10.24
C ALA A 261 -3.18 12.00 9.78
N GLY A 262 -3.68 12.77 8.81
CA GLY A 262 -4.93 12.47 8.12
C GLY A 262 -4.77 11.44 7.00
N HIS A 263 -5.89 10.91 6.51
CA HIS A 263 -5.98 9.74 5.62
C HIS A 263 -5.02 9.81 4.43
N SER A 264 -5.07 10.87 3.64
CA SER A 264 -4.17 11.04 2.48
C SER A 264 -2.74 11.44 2.82
N SER A 265 -2.50 11.95 4.03
CA SER A 265 -1.20 12.49 4.45
C SER A 265 -0.33 11.48 5.19
N ILE A 266 -0.93 10.39 5.72
CA ILE A 266 -0.22 9.38 6.51
C ILE A 266 0.95 8.75 5.75
N THR A 267 0.83 8.56 4.44
CA THR A 267 1.90 7.99 3.59
C THR A 267 3.13 8.91 3.47
N LYS A 268 3.03 10.17 3.91
CA LYS A 268 4.11 11.16 3.94
C LYS A 268 4.73 11.29 5.34
N SER A 269 4.21 10.58 6.34
CA SER A 269 4.68 10.65 7.72
C SER A 269 6.08 10.05 7.86
N ALA A 270 6.95 10.75 8.58
CA ALA A 270 8.26 10.24 8.96
C ALA A 270 8.15 9.06 9.94
N GLU A 271 7.14 9.06 10.82
CA GLU A 271 6.87 7.98 11.76
C GLU A 271 6.52 6.69 11.03
N LEU A 272 5.58 6.76 10.06
CA LEU A 272 5.27 5.63 9.19
C LEU A 272 6.51 5.13 8.44
N LYS A 273 7.28 6.04 7.82
CA LYS A 273 8.50 5.65 7.08
C LYS A 273 9.47 4.89 7.98
N ASN A 274 9.76 5.41 9.17
CA ASN A 274 10.70 4.80 10.11
C ASN A 274 10.20 3.42 10.58
N GLU A 275 8.90 3.29 10.79
CA GLU A 275 8.29 2.03 11.18
C GLU A 275 8.33 0.99 10.05
N LEU A 276 8.06 1.39 8.80
CA LEU A 276 8.24 0.52 7.63
C LEU A 276 9.69 0.03 7.50
N ILE A 277 10.66 0.93 7.71
CA ILE A 277 12.08 0.58 7.74
C ILE A 277 12.36 -0.47 8.81
N ARG A 278 11.84 -0.25 10.03
CA ARG A 278 12.01 -1.19 11.15
C ARG A 278 11.38 -2.55 10.85
N PHE A 279 10.16 -2.56 10.36
CA PHE A 279 9.36 -3.77 10.19
C PHE A 279 9.83 -4.64 9.00
N ILE A 280 10.23 -4.01 7.89
CA ILE A 280 10.55 -4.70 6.64
C ILE A 280 12.07 -4.88 6.44
N TRP A 281 12.86 -3.83 6.69
CA TRP A 281 14.26 -3.77 6.22
C TRP A 281 15.31 -3.62 7.32
N LYS A 282 14.95 -3.61 8.61
CA LYS A 282 15.95 -3.57 9.68
C LYS A 282 16.53 -4.96 9.90
N LYS A 283 17.85 -5.06 10.08
CA LYS A 283 18.47 -6.33 10.49
C LYS A 283 17.91 -6.78 11.83
N ALA A 284 17.59 -8.07 11.95
CA ALA A 284 17.42 -8.68 13.26
C ALA A 284 18.73 -8.50 14.05
N ALA A 285 18.60 -8.14 15.33
CA ALA A 285 19.74 -8.02 16.24
C ALA A 285 20.37 -9.40 16.50
#